data_AF-A0A2G5WHS2-F1
#
_entry.id   AF-A0A2G5WHS2-F1
#
_cell.length_a   1.000
_cell.length_b   1.000
_cell.length_c   1.000
_cell.angle_alpha   90.00
_cell.angle_beta   90.00
_cell.angle_gamma   90.00
#
_symmetry.space_group_name_H-M   'P 1'
#
loop_
_entity.id
_entity.type
_entity.pdbx_description
1 polymer ?
#
loop_
_entity_poly.entity_id
_entity_poly.type
_entity_poly.pdbx_seq_one_letter_code
_entity_poly.pdbx_strand_id
1 'polypeptide(L)'
;MLDRIEPDGTFYSYFSSTFFMIFALLSLDYSNRDPIILQAVSGLKGMKCTILGHTHIQFTTAAVWNTSLISYALQNAGVPSTDPVIQQANQYLLTRQQSKYGDWAIHNPGVLPGGWGFSAINTMNPDIDDTTASLRAISRLALTDPDYHQAWSKGIHWTMSMQNQDGGWPAFEKNVTNELLTLLPIEGGKFLLTDPSTADLTGRTLEFLGSYTDLPNNHGLMKRGTNWLIHHQEKDGSWYGRWGICYIYGTWAAITGLMASGVHSKEQPIQKAVNWLHEIQNPDGGWGESCKSDHAAKYIPLGSSNITQTAWALDALIAVADKSTSEIEAGISYLLDSYDKNDWTTSYPVGQGMGGELYFHYHSYRMIFPLLALARYKLKLL
;
A
#
# COMPACT_ATOMS: atom_id res chain seq x y z
N MET A 1 -18.32 -16.99 -10.08
CA MET A 1 -18.67 -15.55 -10.15
C MET A 1 -19.71 -15.19 -9.09
N LEU A 2 -20.89 -15.84 -9.08
CA LEU A 2 -21.97 -15.49 -8.14
C LEU A 2 -21.57 -15.59 -6.65
N ASP A 3 -20.74 -16.56 -6.27
CA ASP A 3 -20.28 -16.74 -4.88
C ASP A 3 -19.32 -15.64 -4.37
N ARG A 4 -18.93 -14.73 -5.26
CA ARG A 4 -17.96 -13.67 -5.01
C ARG A 4 -18.57 -12.27 -5.09
N ILE A 5 -19.91 -12.21 -5.12
CA ILE A 5 -20.65 -10.97 -5.08
C ILE A 5 -20.65 -10.46 -3.64
N GLU A 6 -20.24 -9.22 -3.45
CA GLU A 6 -20.24 -8.52 -2.17
C GLU A 6 -21.64 -8.02 -1.80
N PRO A 7 -21.91 -7.66 -0.54
CA PRO A 7 -23.26 -7.32 -0.08
C PRO A 7 -23.94 -6.18 -0.84
N ASP A 8 -23.18 -5.27 -1.47
CA ASP A 8 -23.71 -4.18 -2.29
C ASP A 8 -24.01 -4.58 -3.75
N GLY A 9 -23.80 -5.86 -4.11
CA GLY A 9 -24.00 -6.40 -5.45
C GLY A 9 -22.76 -6.32 -6.35
N THR A 10 -21.68 -5.70 -5.89
CA THR A 10 -20.46 -5.59 -6.69
C THR A 10 -19.69 -6.91 -6.69
N PHE A 11 -19.02 -7.21 -7.79
CA PHE A 11 -18.11 -8.35 -7.88
C PHE A 11 -16.75 -7.94 -7.31
N TYR A 12 -16.38 -8.49 -6.15
CA TYR A 12 -15.14 -8.15 -5.42
C TYR A 12 -14.96 -6.66 -5.05
N SER A 13 -16.01 -5.85 -5.02
CA SER A 13 -15.92 -4.40 -4.73
C SER A 13 -15.17 -3.55 -5.76
N TYR A 14 -14.98 -4.03 -6.98
CA TYR A 14 -14.35 -3.27 -8.08
C TYR A 14 -15.34 -2.94 -9.18
N PHE A 15 -15.21 -1.75 -9.76
CA PHE A 15 -16.09 -1.27 -10.82
C PHE A 15 -15.98 -2.14 -12.08
N SER A 16 -14.76 -2.41 -12.55
CA SER A 16 -14.50 -3.11 -13.82
C SER A 16 -14.97 -4.56 -13.79
N SER A 17 -14.66 -5.31 -12.73
CA SER A 17 -15.11 -6.69 -12.54
C SER A 17 -16.64 -6.76 -12.49
N THR A 18 -17.28 -5.86 -11.75
CA THR A 18 -18.75 -5.78 -11.66
C THR A 18 -19.38 -5.48 -13.01
N PHE A 19 -18.79 -4.54 -13.76
CA PHE A 19 -19.23 -4.21 -15.11
C PHE A 19 -19.17 -5.45 -16.01
N PHE A 20 -18.03 -6.13 -16.09
CA PHE A 20 -17.91 -7.35 -16.90
C PHE A 20 -18.80 -8.50 -16.43
N MET A 21 -19.03 -8.63 -15.12
CA MET A 21 -20.00 -9.59 -14.58
C MET A 21 -21.40 -9.34 -15.13
N ILE A 22 -21.86 -8.09 -15.18
CA ILE A 22 -23.19 -7.75 -15.74
C ILE A 22 -23.28 -8.19 -17.21
N PHE A 23 -22.27 -7.90 -18.02
CA PHE A 23 -22.26 -8.32 -19.43
C PHE A 23 -22.22 -9.85 -19.58
N ALA A 24 -21.45 -10.54 -18.76
CA ALA A 24 -21.39 -12.00 -18.75
C ALA A 24 -22.75 -12.63 -18.38
N LEU A 25 -23.46 -12.07 -17.40
CA LEU A 25 -24.80 -12.55 -17.05
C LEU A 25 -25.80 -12.29 -18.18
N LEU A 26 -25.79 -11.10 -18.78
CA LEU A 26 -26.63 -10.78 -19.93
C LEU A 26 -26.36 -11.71 -21.13
N SER A 27 -25.11 -12.11 -21.38
CA SER A 27 -24.78 -13.06 -22.45
C SER A 27 -25.18 -14.50 -22.14
N LEU A 28 -25.53 -14.80 -20.89
CA LEU A 28 -26.07 -16.08 -20.44
C LEU A 28 -27.61 -16.02 -20.32
N ASP A 29 -28.24 -15.10 -21.05
CA ASP A 29 -29.70 -14.91 -21.12
C ASP A 29 -30.37 -14.49 -19.79
N TYR A 30 -29.59 -13.97 -18.82
CA TYR A 30 -30.20 -13.32 -17.65
C TYR A 30 -30.98 -12.09 -18.11
N SER A 31 -32.18 -11.91 -17.56
CA SER A 31 -32.98 -10.72 -17.81
C SER A 31 -32.25 -9.46 -17.33
N ASN A 32 -32.36 -8.35 -18.06
CA ASN A 32 -31.87 -7.05 -17.55
C ASN A 32 -32.62 -6.54 -16.30
N ARG A 33 -33.68 -7.25 -15.88
CA ARG A 33 -34.40 -7.06 -14.62
C ARG A 33 -34.10 -8.15 -13.59
N ASP A 34 -33.12 -9.01 -13.85
CA ASP A 34 -32.67 -10.00 -12.88
C ASP A 34 -32.19 -9.30 -11.60
N PRO A 35 -32.61 -9.77 -10.40
CA PRO A 35 -32.22 -9.14 -9.13
C PRO A 35 -30.71 -8.99 -8.95
N ILE A 36 -29.90 -9.93 -9.44
CA ILE A 36 -28.44 -9.89 -9.33
C ILE A 36 -27.88 -8.73 -10.16
N ILE A 37 -28.35 -8.57 -11.39
CA ILE A 37 -27.95 -7.46 -12.27
C ILE A 37 -28.41 -6.12 -11.69
N LEU A 38 -29.64 -6.03 -11.19
CA LEU A 38 -30.16 -4.80 -10.59
C LEU A 38 -29.35 -4.39 -9.35
N GLN A 39 -28.97 -5.35 -8.51
CA GLN A 39 -28.13 -5.10 -7.35
C GLN A 39 -26.73 -4.66 -7.76
N ALA A 40 -26.11 -5.32 -8.75
CA ALA A 40 -24.80 -4.93 -9.29
C ALA A 40 -24.81 -3.49 -9.84
N VAL A 41 -25.83 -3.11 -10.60
CA VAL A 41 -26.01 -1.73 -11.10
C VAL A 41 -26.18 -0.75 -9.94
N SER A 42 -26.90 -1.14 -8.88
CA SER A 42 -27.03 -0.32 -7.67
C SER A 42 -25.69 -0.12 -6.96
N GLY A 43 -24.89 -1.18 -6.82
CA GLY A 43 -23.54 -1.14 -6.28
C GLY A 43 -22.62 -0.20 -7.08
N LEU A 44 -22.62 -0.32 -8.42
CA LEU A 44 -21.87 0.58 -9.31
C LEU A 44 -22.30 2.05 -9.15
N LYS A 45 -23.60 2.32 -9.00
CA LYS A 45 -24.09 3.68 -8.71
C LYS A 45 -23.67 4.18 -7.33
N GLY A 46 -23.50 3.28 -6.37
CA GLY A 46 -22.99 3.56 -5.03
C GLY A 46 -21.54 4.05 -5.02
N MET A 47 -20.75 3.71 -6.04
CA MET A 47 -19.36 4.19 -6.20
C MET A 47 -19.25 5.66 -6.63
N LYS A 48 -20.38 6.32 -6.89
CA LYS A 48 -20.44 7.74 -7.26
C LYS A 48 -19.87 8.64 -6.16
N CYS A 49 -19.00 9.57 -6.54
CA CYS A 49 -18.52 10.65 -5.69
C CYS A 49 -18.58 12.00 -6.41
N THR A 50 -18.35 13.08 -5.67
CA THR A 50 -18.29 14.44 -6.23
C THR A 50 -16.89 15.01 -6.02
N ILE A 51 -16.23 15.43 -7.11
CA ILE A 51 -14.91 16.08 -7.07
C ILE A 51 -15.07 17.42 -7.80
N LEU A 52 -14.76 18.53 -7.11
CA LEU A 52 -14.87 19.89 -7.66
C LEU A 52 -16.23 20.18 -8.33
N GLY A 53 -17.32 19.68 -7.75
CA GLY A 53 -18.68 19.85 -8.29
C GLY A 53 -19.06 18.92 -9.45
N HIS A 54 -18.12 18.12 -9.94
CA HIS A 54 -18.37 17.13 -11.00
C HIS A 54 -18.67 15.76 -10.41
N THR A 55 -19.51 14.99 -11.10
CA THR A 55 -19.78 13.59 -10.75
C THR A 55 -18.66 12.71 -11.28
N HIS A 56 -18.05 11.94 -10.38
CA HIS A 56 -17.05 10.93 -10.69
C HIS A 56 -17.56 9.56 -10.23
N ILE A 57 -17.00 8.50 -10.81
CA ILE A 57 -17.19 7.13 -10.35
C ILE A 57 -15.85 6.62 -9.85
N GLN A 58 -15.83 6.15 -8.61
CA GLN A 58 -14.65 5.54 -8.03
C GLN A 58 -14.43 4.16 -8.65
N PHE A 59 -13.18 3.81 -8.95
CA PHE A 59 -12.83 2.46 -9.40
C PHE A 59 -13.08 1.40 -8.30
N THR A 60 -12.80 1.78 -7.06
CA THR A 60 -13.19 1.11 -5.82
C THR A 60 -13.11 2.14 -4.67
N THR A 61 -13.57 1.81 -3.47
CA THR A 61 -13.49 2.70 -2.30
C THR A 61 -12.27 2.33 -1.44
N ALA A 62 -11.48 3.31 -1.01
CA ALA A 62 -10.25 3.11 -0.24
C ALA A 62 -10.46 3.29 1.28
N ALA A 63 -11.63 2.91 1.80
CA ALA A 63 -12.07 3.33 3.13
C ALA A 63 -11.25 2.69 4.27
N VAL A 64 -10.90 1.41 4.14
CA VAL A 64 -10.09 0.71 5.14
C VAL A 64 -8.65 1.21 5.10
N TRP A 65 -8.08 1.30 3.89
CA TRP A 65 -6.75 1.85 3.64
C TRP A 65 -6.57 3.25 4.25
N ASN A 66 -7.48 4.17 3.90
CA ASN A 66 -7.42 5.55 4.40
C ASN A 66 -7.60 5.62 5.91
N THR A 67 -8.56 4.88 6.48
CA THR A 67 -8.77 4.88 7.94
C THR A 67 -7.54 4.38 8.68
N SER A 68 -6.95 3.29 8.18
CA SER A 68 -5.75 2.69 8.75
C SER A 68 -4.57 3.67 8.74
N LEU A 69 -4.26 4.24 7.59
CA LEU A 69 -3.14 5.16 7.45
C LEU A 69 -3.33 6.47 8.21
N ILE A 70 -4.55 7.03 8.23
CA ILE A 70 -4.85 8.27 8.97
C ILE A 70 -4.74 8.03 10.48
N SER A 71 -5.38 6.97 10.99
CA SER A 71 -5.29 6.59 12.41
C SER A 71 -3.83 6.36 12.81
N TYR A 72 -3.08 5.63 11.99
CA TYR A 72 -1.66 5.39 12.18
C TYR A 72 -0.83 6.68 12.20
N ALA A 73 -1.05 7.59 11.24
CA ALA A 73 -0.31 8.85 11.14
C ALA A 73 -0.56 9.76 12.34
N LEU A 74 -1.82 9.95 12.74
CA LEU A 74 -2.20 10.73 13.92
C LEU A 74 -1.56 10.16 15.19
N GLN A 75 -1.59 8.84 15.34
CA GLN A 75 -0.98 8.16 16.47
C GLN A 75 0.53 8.37 16.52
N ASN A 76 1.25 8.30 15.39
CA ASN A 76 2.69 8.59 15.33
C ASN A 76 3.01 10.06 15.58
N ALA A 77 2.10 10.97 15.22
CA ALA A 77 2.21 12.39 15.53
C ALA A 77 1.91 12.73 17.02
N GLY A 78 1.58 11.74 17.85
CA GLY A 78 1.42 11.90 19.29
C GLY A 78 -0.04 11.91 19.78
N VAL A 79 -1.02 11.70 18.91
CA VAL A 79 -2.42 11.52 19.36
C VAL A 79 -2.53 10.21 20.16
N PRO A 80 -3.02 10.24 21.40
CA PRO A 80 -3.08 9.06 22.25
C PRO A 80 -4.16 8.08 21.78
N SER A 81 -3.99 6.79 22.09
CA SER A 81 -4.98 5.76 21.74
C SER A 81 -6.33 5.96 22.42
N THR A 82 -6.38 6.72 23.52
CA THR A 82 -7.62 7.08 24.24
C THR A 82 -8.41 8.20 23.57
N ASP A 83 -7.86 8.88 22.55
CA ASP A 83 -8.56 9.93 21.83
C ASP A 83 -9.81 9.36 21.13
N PRO A 84 -10.99 10.01 21.23
CA PRO A 84 -12.22 9.52 20.62
C PRO A 84 -12.12 9.27 19.11
N VAL A 85 -11.30 10.03 18.38
CA VAL A 85 -11.08 9.84 16.94
C VAL A 85 -10.35 8.53 16.68
N ILE A 86 -9.30 8.24 17.47
CA ILE A 86 -8.54 6.99 17.34
C ILE A 86 -9.38 5.79 17.73
N GLN A 87 -10.17 5.89 18.82
CA GLN A 87 -11.09 4.85 19.25
C GLN A 87 -12.13 4.51 18.18
N GLN A 88 -12.75 5.53 17.57
CA GLN A 88 -13.72 5.33 16.49
C GLN A 88 -13.09 4.71 15.24
N ALA A 89 -11.91 5.19 14.84
CA ALA A 89 -11.19 4.65 13.70
C ALA A 89 -10.82 3.17 13.90
N ASN A 90 -10.25 2.84 15.06
CA ASN A 90 -9.83 1.48 15.34
C ASN A 90 -11.03 0.54 15.58
N GLN A 91 -12.13 1.03 16.15
CA GLN A 91 -13.38 0.27 16.23
C GLN A 91 -13.92 -0.04 14.83
N TYR A 92 -13.89 0.95 13.92
CA TYR A 92 -14.25 0.70 12.52
C TYR A 92 -13.38 -0.40 11.91
N LEU A 93 -12.06 -0.31 12.05
CA LEU A 93 -11.13 -1.32 11.53
C LEU A 93 -11.40 -2.71 12.11
N LEU A 94 -11.69 -2.82 13.40
CA LEU A 94 -12.05 -4.09 14.03
C LEU A 94 -13.28 -4.73 13.36
N THR A 95 -14.29 -3.94 13.03
CA THR A 95 -15.48 -4.45 12.30
C THR A 95 -15.23 -4.79 10.83
N ARG A 96 -14.07 -4.42 10.27
CA ARG A 96 -13.69 -4.66 8.88
C ARG A 96 -12.71 -5.83 8.72
N GLN A 97 -12.23 -6.43 9.82
CA GLN A 97 -11.39 -7.64 9.73
C GLN A 97 -12.18 -8.76 9.05
N GLN A 98 -11.60 -9.35 8.01
CA GLN A 98 -12.28 -10.36 7.22
C GLN A 98 -12.28 -11.71 7.91
N SER A 99 -13.45 -12.35 7.92
CA SER A 99 -13.67 -13.68 8.54
C SER A 99 -14.06 -14.75 7.52
N LYS A 100 -14.26 -14.38 6.25
CA LYS A 100 -14.56 -15.32 5.17
C LYS A 100 -13.27 -15.78 4.49
N TYR A 101 -13.32 -16.99 3.93
CA TYR A 101 -12.30 -17.47 3.02
C TYR A 101 -12.56 -16.87 1.63
N GLY A 102 -11.53 -16.30 1.03
CA GLY A 102 -11.52 -15.87 -0.37
C GLY A 102 -10.66 -16.76 -1.24
N ASP A 103 -10.42 -16.31 -2.47
CA ASP A 103 -9.64 -17.05 -3.47
C ASP A 103 -8.19 -17.32 -3.01
N TRP A 104 -7.62 -16.45 -2.17
CA TRP A 104 -6.32 -16.68 -1.52
C TRP A 104 -6.21 -18.03 -0.78
N ALA A 105 -7.33 -18.59 -0.31
CA ALA A 105 -7.35 -19.87 0.39
C ALA A 105 -7.07 -21.06 -0.56
N ILE A 106 -7.20 -20.89 -1.87
CA ILE A 106 -6.84 -21.89 -2.89
C ILE A 106 -5.34 -22.19 -2.82
N HIS A 107 -4.52 -21.13 -2.73
CA HIS A 107 -3.06 -21.23 -2.70
C HIS A 107 -2.49 -21.28 -1.27
N ASN A 108 -3.33 -21.09 -0.25
CA ASN A 108 -2.96 -21.12 1.15
C ASN A 108 -3.99 -21.88 2.02
N PRO A 109 -4.22 -23.18 1.73
CA PRO A 109 -5.23 -23.96 2.42
C PRO A 109 -4.88 -24.16 3.90
N GLY A 110 -5.90 -24.14 4.77
CA GLY A 110 -5.76 -24.41 6.20
C GLY A 110 -5.35 -23.20 7.05
N VAL A 111 -5.16 -22.03 6.45
CA VAL A 111 -4.92 -20.77 7.17
C VAL A 111 -6.25 -20.10 7.50
N LEU A 112 -6.41 -19.64 8.75
CA LEU A 112 -7.60 -18.91 9.17
C LEU A 112 -7.63 -17.49 8.56
N PRO A 113 -8.80 -16.99 8.16
CA PRO A 113 -8.96 -15.59 7.76
C PRO A 113 -8.60 -14.63 8.91
N GLY A 114 -7.92 -13.55 8.56
CA GLY A 114 -7.54 -12.52 9.52
C GLY A 114 -7.07 -11.20 8.89
N GLY A 115 -7.06 -11.10 7.57
CA GLY A 115 -6.63 -9.90 6.85
C GLY A 115 -7.70 -8.82 6.78
N TRP A 116 -7.29 -7.69 6.24
CA TRP A 116 -8.13 -6.57 5.85
C TRP A 116 -7.98 -6.35 4.34
N GLY A 117 -9.04 -5.86 3.71
CA GLY A 117 -9.01 -5.46 2.30
C GLY A 117 -9.26 -3.97 2.16
N PHE A 118 -8.88 -3.42 1.01
CA PHE A 118 -8.94 -1.99 0.69
C PHE A 118 -10.26 -1.25 0.96
N SER A 119 -11.39 -1.90 0.66
CA SER A 119 -12.71 -1.26 0.61
C SER A 119 -13.59 -1.57 1.82
N ALA A 120 -14.54 -0.69 2.13
CA ALA A 120 -15.44 -0.89 3.26
C ALA A 120 -16.36 -2.11 3.13
N ILE A 121 -16.59 -2.56 1.89
CA ILE A 121 -17.57 -3.59 1.53
C ILE A 121 -16.92 -4.93 1.17
N ASN A 122 -15.61 -4.95 0.93
CA ASN A 122 -14.85 -6.16 0.63
C ASN A 122 -14.86 -7.09 1.84
N THR A 123 -15.37 -8.31 1.66
CA THR A 123 -15.48 -9.31 2.72
C THR A 123 -14.61 -10.55 2.51
N MET A 124 -13.95 -10.69 1.35
CA MET A 124 -13.22 -11.92 1.01
C MET A 124 -11.88 -11.73 0.28
N ASN A 125 -11.50 -10.52 -0.12
CA ASN A 125 -10.22 -10.23 -0.78
C ASN A 125 -9.34 -9.36 0.12
N PRO A 126 -8.76 -9.92 1.19
CA PRO A 126 -7.79 -9.20 1.97
C PRO A 126 -6.48 -9.05 1.19
N ASP A 127 -5.72 -8.02 1.51
CA ASP A 127 -4.40 -7.77 0.92
C ASP A 127 -3.36 -7.42 1.98
N ILE A 128 -2.10 -7.61 1.62
CA ILE A 128 -0.97 -7.47 2.55
C ILE A 128 -0.79 -6.02 3.02
N ASP A 129 -0.98 -5.04 2.15
CA ASP A 129 -0.74 -3.64 2.53
C ASP A 129 -1.83 -3.15 3.49
N ASP A 130 -3.11 -3.38 3.19
CA ASP A 130 -4.23 -3.05 4.06
C ASP A 130 -4.18 -3.79 5.39
N THR A 131 -3.78 -5.07 5.38
CA THR A 131 -3.61 -5.85 6.60
C THR A 131 -2.50 -5.26 7.48
N THR A 132 -1.32 -4.97 6.93
CA THR A 132 -0.22 -4.39 7.72
C THR A 132 -0.49 -2.94 8.14
N ALA A 133 -1.20 -2.15 7.35
CA ALA A 133 -1.65 -0.80 7.73
C ALA A 133 -2.67 -0.86 8.88
N SER A 134 -3.67 -1.74 8.79
CA SER A 134 -4.68 -1.93 9.82
C SER A 134 -4.06 -2.42 11.14
N LEU A 135 -3.14 -3.38 11.06
CA LEU A 135 -2.39 -3.87 12.21
C LEU A 135 -1.61 -2.74 12.90
N ARG A 136 -0.87 -1.92 12.14
CA ARG A 136 -0.17 -0.75 12.71
C ARG A 136 -1.11 0.21 13.42
N ALA A 137 -2.28 0.49 12.84
CA ALA A 137 -3.26 1.38 13.45
C ALA A 137 -3.81 0.83 14.79
N ILE A 138 -4.06 -0.47 14.89
CA ILE A 138 -4.60 -1.08 16.13
C ILE A 138 -3.54 -1.49 17.15
N SER A 139 -2.25 -1.45 16.79
CA SER A 139 -1.14 -1.98 17.59
C SER A 139 -1.15 -1.58 19.06
N ARG A 140 -1.40 -0.30 19.38
CA ARG A 140 -1.45 0.19 20.76
C ARG A 140 -2.60 -0.38 21.58
N LEU A 141 -3.77 -0.56 20.96
CA LEU A 141 -4.93 -1.15 21.62
C LEU A 141 -4.77 -2.66 21.79
N ALA A 142 -4.10 -3.33 20.85
CA ALA A 142 -3.81 -4.77 20.93
C ALA A 142 -2.94 -5.17 22.13
N LEU A 143 -2.26 -4.22 22.78
CA LEU A 143 -1.49 -4.44 24.02
C LEU A 143 -2.37 -4.44 25.27
N THR A 144 -3.52 -3.78 25.23
CA THR A 144 -4.33 -3.51 26.43
C THR A 144 -5.74 -4.08 26.35
N ASP A 145 -6.25 -4.35 25.15
CA ASP A 145 -7.62 -4.77 24.90
C ASP A 145 -7.66 -6.17 24.26
N PRO A 146 -8.37 -7.16 24.86
CA PRO A 146 -8.44 -8.52 24.36
C PRO A 146 -9.00 -8.69 22.94
N ASP A 147 -9.99 -7.87 22.54
CA ASP A 147 -10.62 -8.00 21.23
C ASP A 147 -9.63 -7.57 20.13
N TYR A 148 -8.91 -6.47 20.38
CA TYR A 148 -7.84 -6.02 19.49
C TYR A 148 -6.65 -6.98 19.50
N HIS A 149 -6.32 -7.59 20.63
CA HIS A 149 -5.27 -8.62 20.70
C HIS A 149 -5.61 -9.85 19.85
N GLN A 150 -6.88 -10.28 19.87
CA GLN A 150 -7.35 -11.38 19.03
C GLN A 150 -7.27 -11.01 17.54
N ALA A 151 -7.73 -9.81 17.17
CA ALA A 151 -7.66 -9.33 15.80
C ALA A 151 -6.22 -9.23 15.31
N TRP A 152 -5.33 -8.69 16.13
CA TRP A 152 -3.89 -8.63 15.92
C TRP A 152 -3.28 -10.00 15.63
N SER A 153 -3.59 -10.99 16.48
CA SER A 153 -3.06 -12.36 16.35
C SER A 153 -3.48 -13.03 15.05
N LYS A 154 -4.75 -12.88 14.66
CA LYS A 154 -5.27 -13.40 13.36
C LYS A 154 -4.60 -12.72 12.18
N GLY A 155 -4.47 -11.39 12.23
CA GLY A 155 -3.87 -10.61 11.15
C GLY A 155 -2.40 -10.96 10.93
N ILE A 156 -1.60 -11.03 12.00
CA ILE A 156 -0.19 -11.44 11.90
C ILE A 156 -0.08 -12.85 11.31
N HIS A 157 -0.88 -13.80 11.81
CA HIS A 157 -0.84 -15.18 11.33
C HIS A 157 -1.14 -15.24 9.83
N TRP A 158 -2.18 -14.53 9.38
CA TRP A 158 -2.51 -14.44 7.96
C TRP A 158 -1.36 -13.80 7.17
N THR A 159 -0.87 -12.62 7.54
CA THR A 159 0.24 -11.92 6.84
C THR A 159 1.49 -12.78 6.71
N MET A 160 1.90 -13.47 7.78
CA MET A 160 3.09 -14.33 7.74
C MET A 160 2.91 -15.54 6.83
N SER A 161 1.69 -16.09 6.76
CA SER A 161 1.40 -17.27 5.94
C SER A 161 1.38 -16.99 4.43
N MET A 162 1.23 -15.72 4.05
CA MET A 162 1.10 -15.25 2.67
C MET A 162 2.45 -14.95 1.99
N GLN A 163 3.57 -15.18 2.66
CA GLN A 163 4.90 -15.05 2.02
C GLN A 163 5.02 -16.04 0.85
N ASN A 164 5.53 -15.55 -0.27
CA ASN A 164 5.85 -16.38 -1.44
C ASN A 164 7.07 -17.28 -1.16
N GLN A 165 7.21 -18.33 -1.96
CA GLN A 165 8.34 -19.26 -1.86
C GLN A 165 9.70 -18.59 -2.15
N ASP A 166 9.71 -17.54 -2.97
CA ASP A 166 10.91 -16.74 -3.28
C ASP A 166 11.36 -15.85 -2.10
N GLY A 167 10.50 -15.66 -1.10
CA GLY A 167 10.78 -14.89 0.11
C GLY A 167 10.12 -13.51 0.16
N GLY A 168 9.55 -13.00 -0.93
CA GLY A 168 8.85 -11.73 -0.91
C GLY A 168 7.36 -11.88 -0.56
N TRP A 169 6.62 -10.79 -0.65
CA TRP A 169 5.16 -10.78 -0.43
C TRP A 169 4.38 -10.31 -1.66
N PRO A 170 3.28 -11.01 -2.01
CA PRO A 170 2.31 -10.60 -3.02
C PRO A 170 1.32 -9.59 -2.44
N ALA A 171 0.39 -9.08 -3.27
CA ALA A 171 -0.70 -8.25 -2.78
C ALA A 171 -1.81 -9.08 -2.11
N PHE A 172 -2.37 -10.06 -2.82
CA PHE A 172 -3.59 -10.79 -2.47
C PHE A 172 -3.37 -12.30 -2.33
N GLU A 173 -2.59 -12.92 -3.21
CA GLU A 173 -2.48 -14.37 -3.33
C GLU A 173 -1.03 -14.83 -3.43
N LYS A 174 -0.67 -15.81 -2.58
CA LYS A 174 0.69 -16.34 -2.57
C LYS A 174 0.94 -17.33 -3.70
N ASN A 175 2.12 -17.26 -4.29
CA ASN A 175 2.66 -18.13 -5.33
C ASN A 175 1.87 -18.13 -6.66
N VAL A 176 1.10 -17.08 -6.93
CA VAL A 176 0.47 -16.85 -8.24
C VAL A 176 1.47 -16.15 -9.16
N THR A 177 2.58 -16.82 -9.47
CA THR A 177 3.78 -16.20 -10.06
C THR A 177 4.19 -16.80 -11.41
N ASN A 178 3.32 -17.54 -12.08
CA ASN A 178 3.65 -18.20 -13.33
C ASN A 178 3.86 -17.18 -14.47
N GLU A 179 5.12 -16.89 -14.78
CA GLU A 179 5.51 -15.94 -15.82
C GLU A 179 5.01 -16.31 -17.22
N LEU A 180 4.75 -17.59 -17.50
CA LEU A 180 4.20 -18.01 -18.81
C LEU A 180 2.83 -17.38 -19.08
N LEU A 181 2.07 -17.03 -18.04
CA LEU A 181 0.79 -16.33 -18.20
C LEU A 181 0.98 -14.92 -18.77
N THR A 182 2.14 -14.30 -18.53
CA THR A 182 2.45 -12.96 -19.05
C THR A 182 2.73 -12.95 -20.55
N LEU A 183 2.93 -14.13 -21.16
CA LEU A 183 3.09 -14.30 -22.61
C LEU A 183 1.75 -14.39 -23.35
N LEU A 184 0.63 -14.51 -22.63
CA LEU A 184 -0.68 -14.45 -23.25
C LEU A 184 -0.91 -13.05 -23.82
N PRO A 185 -1.53 -12.91 -25.01
CA PRO A 185 -1.76 -11.63 -25.67
C PRO A 185 -2.95 -10.89 -25.03
N ILE A 186 -2.86 -10.65 -23.72
CA ILE A 186 -3.82 -9.91 -22.91
C ILE A 186 -3.15 -8.60 -22.53
N GLU A 187 -3.73 -7.48 -22.97
CA GLU A 187 -3.30 -6.13 -22.58
C GLU A 187 -3.35 -6.02 -21.04
N GLY A 188 -2.29 -5.46 -20.43
CA GLY A 188 -2.13 -5.49 -18.97
C GLY A 188 -1.88 -6.87 -18.34
N GLY A 189 -1.77 -7.95 -19.12
CA GLY A 189 -1.73 -9.34 -18.64
C GLY A 189 -0.61 -9.63 -17.63
N LYS A 190 0.54 -8.95 -17.75
CA LYS A 190 1.64 -9.03 -16.77
C LYS A 190 1.19 -8.62 -15.36
N PHE A 191 0.35 -7.58 -15.25
CA PHE A 191 -0.18 -7.09 -13.97
C PHE A 191 -1.44 -7.84 -13.52
N LEU A 192 -2.27 -8.31 -14.46
CA LEU A 192 -3.58 -8.88 -14.16
C LEU A 192 -3.56 -10.38 -13.85
N LEU A 193 -2.62 -11.14 -14.43
CA LEU A 193 -2.64 -12.60 -14.40
C LEU A 193 -1.73 -13.20 -13.33
N THR A 194 -0.91 -12.36 -12.69
CA THR A 194 0.05 -12.80 -11.68
C THR A 194 0.09 -11.83 -10.51
N ASP A 195 0.36 -12.38 -9.33
CA ASP A 195 0.57 -11.66 -8.09
C ASP A 195 1.98 -12.01 -7.52
N PRO A 196 3.04 -11.57 -8.21
CA PRO A 196 4.41 -11.81 -7.78
C PRO A 196 4.77 -10.98 -6.56
N SER A 197 5.87 -11.36 -5.93
CA SER A 197 6.48 -10.52 -4.91
C SER A 197 6.93 -9.18 -5.47
N THR A 198 6.78 -8.14 -4.67
CA THR A 198 7.18 -6.78 -5.03
C THR A 198 7.96 -6.11 -3.92
N ALA A 199 8.82 -5.15 -4.27
CA ALA A 199 9.69 -4.48 -3.32
C ALA A 199 8.92 -3.60 -2.33
N ASP A 200 7.87 -2.93 -2.80
CA ASP A 200 6.97 -2.16 -1.94
C ASP A 200 6.31 -3.04 -0.87
N LEU A 201 5.62 -4.11 -1.26
CA LEU A 201 4.91 -4.99 -0.31
C LEU A 201 5.86 -5.77 0.60
N THR A 202 6.98 -6.26 0.06
CA THR A 202 8.00 -6.94 0.86
C THR A 202 8.63 -5.97 1.87
N GLY A 203 9.01 -4.77 1.44
CA GLY A 203 9.56 -3.73 2.31
C GLY A 203 8.61 -3.30 3.41
N ARG A 204 7.35 -3.01 3.07
CA ARG A 204 6.31 -2.59 4.03
C ARG A 204 5.96 -3.70 5.03
N THR A 205 5.95 -4.95 4.59
CA THR A 205 5.72 -6.10 5.47
C THR A 205 6.88 -6.30 6.44
N LEU A 206 8.13 -6.19 5.97
CA LEU A 206 9.30 -6.24 6.83
C LEU A 206 9.36 -5.06 7.81
N GLU A 207 9.00 -3.86 7.36
CA GLU A 207 8.90 -2.67 8.24
C GLU A 207 7.91 -2.94 9.38
N PHE A 208 6.73 -3.46 9.04
CA PHE A 208 5.72 -3.82 10.02
C PHE A 208 6.21 -4.91 10.98
N LEU A 209 6.68 -6.04 10.48
CA LEU A 209 7.09 -7.18 11.30
C LEU A 209 8.27 -6.80 12.21
N GLY A 210 9.29 -6.14 11.67
CA GLY A 210 10.48 -5.76 12.43
C GLY A 210 10.23 -4.65 13.46
N SER A 211 9.26 -3.76 13.22
CA SER A 211 9.03 -2.61 14.11
C SER A 211 7.90 -2.82 15.14
N TYR A 212 6.96 -3.73 14.87
CA TYR A 212 5.75 -3.88 15.69
C TYR A 212 5.57 -5.29 16.28
N THR A 213 6.47 -6.24 16.00
CA THR A 213 6.39 -7.59 16.55
C THR A 213 7.70 -7.99 17.22
N ASP A 214 7.65 -9.02 18.06
CA ASP A 214 8.85 -9.61 18.68
C ASP A 214 9.55 -10.64 17.77
N LEU A 215 9.23 -10.64 16.46
CA LEU A 215 9.81 -11.59 15.51
C LEU A 215 11.30 -11.29 15.32
N PRO A 216 12.23 -12.22 15.64
CA PRO A 216 13.65 -11.93 15.52
C PRO A 216 14.08 -11.69 14.06
N ASN A 217 14.99 -10.75 13.84
CA ASN A 217 15.58 -10.49 12.51
C ASN A 217 16.24 -11.73 11.89
N ASN A 218 16.72 -12.66 12.73
CA ASN A 218 17.32 -13.91 12.25
C ASN A 218 16.30 -15.02 11.91
N HIS A 219 15.00 -14.77 12.13
CA HIS A 219 13.92 -15.68 11.79
C HIS A 219 13.89 -15.93 10.28
N GLY A 220 13.60 -17.17 9.86
CA GLY A 220 13.70 -17.59 8.45
C GLY A 220 12.85 -16.75 7.50
N LEU A 221 11.65 -16.36 7.92
CA LEU A 221 10.75 -15.49 7.14
C LEU A 221 11.33 -14.08 6.94
N MET A 222 11.91 -13.48 7.99
CA MET A 222 12.55 -12.15 7.92
C MET A 222 13.76 -12.20 6.99
N LYS A 223 14.67 -13.16 7.20
CA LYS A 223 15.86 -13.36 6.36
C LYS A 223 15.53 -13.52 4.87
N ARG A 224 14.49 -14.31 4.55
CA ARG A 224 14.07 -14.51 3.16
C ARG A 224 13.58 -13.21 2.53
N GLY A 225 12.75 -12.43 3.23
CA GLY A 225 12.30 -11.12 2.74
C GLY A 225 13.44 -10.12 2.56
N THR A 226 14.33 -10.02 3.55
CA THR A 226 15.54 -9.17 3.48
C THR A 226 16.40 -9.55 2.28
N ASN A 227 16.67 -10.85 2.11
CA ASN A 227 17.44 -11.34 0.96
C ASN A 227 16.72 -11.04 -0.35
N TRP A 228 15.40 -11.24 -0.43
CA TRP A 228 14.62 -10.95 -1.63
C TRP A 228 14.81 -9.50 -2.06
N LEU A 229 14.68 -8.53 -1.14
CA LEU A 229 14.91 -7.11 -1.45
C LEU A 229 16.33 -6.85 -1.96
N ILE A 230 17.35 -7.39 -1.29
CA ILE A 230 18.75 -7.21 -1.71
C ILE A 230 19.00 -7.74 -3.12
N HIS A 231 18.41 -8.87 -3.49
CA HIS A 231 18.57 -9.48 -4.82
C HIS A 231 17.75 -8.78 -5.92
N HIS A 232 16.72 -8.02 -5.56
CA HIS A 232 15.85 -7.30 -6.49
C HIS A 232 16.11 -5.79 -6.50
N GLN A 233 17.26 -5.34 -5.99
CA GLN A 233 17.70 -3.95 -6.11
C GLN A 233 18.14 -3.67 -7.55
N GLU A 234 17.72 -2.53 -8.09
CA GLU A 234 18.18 -2.05 -9.40
C GLU A 234 19.66 -1.69 -9.38
N LYS A 235 20.27 -1.63 -10.57
CA LYS A 235 21.70 -1.30 -10.69
C LYS A 235 22.05 0.08 -10.16
N ASP A 236 21.12 1.03 -10.26
CA ASP A 236 21.26 2.41 -9.77
C ASP A 236 21.03 2.52 -8.25
N GLY A 237 20.58 1.45 -7.59
CA GLY A 237 20.31 1.41 -6.15
C GLY A 237 18.83 1.55 -5.78
N SER A 238 17.95 1.85 -6.74
CA SER A 238 16.52 1.98 -6.50
C SER A 238 15.79 0.63 -6.46
N TRP A 239 14.51 0.67 -6.12
CA TRP A 239 13.57 -0.45 -6.27
C TRP A 239 12.30 0.00 -6.96
N TYR A 240 11.80 -0.81 -7.88
CA TYR A 240 10.49 -0.60 -8.50
C TYR A 240 9.33 -0.77 -7.50
N GLY A 241 8.46 0.23 -7.41
CA GLY A 241 7.16 0.16 -6.72
C GLY A 241 6.04 -0.20 -7.69
N ARG A 242 5.23 -1.21 -7.34
CA ARG A 242 4.09 -1.68 -8.16
C ARG A 242 2.81 -0.90 -7.87
N TRP A 243 2.60 -0.46 -6.63
CA TRP A 243 1.34 0.16 -6.18
C TRP A 243 1.42 1.66 -5.95
N GLY A 244 2.63 2.22 -5.90
CA GLY A 244 2.89 3.66 -5.88
C GLY A 244 3.86 4.04 -6.99
N ILE A 245 3.84 5.31 -7.39
CA ILE A 245 4.69 5.84 -8.47
C ILE A 245 6.03 6.32 -7.91
N CYS A 246 7.16 5.75 -8.30
CA CYS A 246 7.36 4.37 -8.77
C CYS A 246 8.64 3.85 -8.10
N TYR A 247 9.80 4.36 -8.52
CA TYR A 247 11.09 4.03 -7.89
C TYR A 247 11.29 4.73 -6.55
N ILE A 248 10.77 5.96 -6.36
CA ILE A 248 10.81 6.62 -5.05
C ILE A 248 10.00 5.80 -4.03
N TYR A 249 8.79 5.38 -4.42
CA TYR A 249 7.90 4.60 -3.55
C TYR A 249 8.49 3.23 -3.18
N GLY A 250 8.96 2.48 -4.18
CA GLY A 250 9.60 1.18 -3.94
C GLY A 250 10.87 1.29 -3.11
N THR A 251 11.71 2.29 -3.38
CA THR A 251 12.95 2.53 -2.62
C THR A 251 12.68 2.93 -1.18
N TRP A 252 11.67 3.78 -0.94
CA TRP A 252 11.23 4.12 0.42
C TRP A 252 10.83 2.89 1.22
N ALA A 253 9.95 2.06 0.66
CA ALA A 253 9.49 0.84 1.31
C ALA A 253 10.64 -0.16 1.55
N ALA A 254 11.55 -0.32 0.58
CA ALA A 254 12.69 -1.23 0.71
C ALA A 254 13.65 -0.76 1.81
N ILE A 255 14.01 0.52 1.84
CA ILE A 255 14.91 1.07 2.87
C ILE A 255 14.31 0.89 4.26
N THR A 256 13.06 1.31 4.50
CA THR A 256 12.45 1.20 5.83
C THR A 256 12.30 -0.25 6.27
N GLY A 257 11.95 -1.16 5.35
CA GLY A 257 11.87 -2.59 5.61
C GLY A 257 13.22 -3.24 5.95
N LEU A 258 14.27 -2.91 5.20
CA LEU A 258 15.63 -3.42 5.44
C LEU A 258 16.17 -2.93 6.79
N MET A 259 15.99 -1.63 7.10
CA MET A 259 16.38 -1.05 8.39
C MET A 259 15.65 -1.73 9.56
N ALA A 260 14.33 -1.93 9.45
CA ALA A 260 13.53 -2.62 10.46
C ALA A 260 13.91 -4.10 10.62
N SER A 261 14.44 -4.72 9.57
CA SER A 261 14.95 -6.10 9.58
C SER A 261 16.38 -6.21 10.11
N GLY A 262 16.99 -5.09 10.57
CA GLY A 262 18.32 -5.06 11.17
C GLY A 262 19.48 -5.00 10.18
N VAL A 263 19.23 -4.69 8.90
CA VAL A 263 20.31 -4.36 7.95
C VAL A 263 20.92 -3.04 8.39
N HIS A 264 22.24 -3.01 8.49
CA HIS A 264 22.93 -1.83 9.02
C HIS A 264 22.96 -0.71 7.96
N SER A 265 22.81 0.55 8.41
CA SER A 265 22.76 1.72 7.52
C SER A 265 23.93 1.81 6.54
N LYS A 266 25.13 1.41 6.99
CA LYS A 266 26.39 1.38 6.23
C LYS A 266 26.54 0.23 5.22
N GLU A 267 25.59 -0.71 5.18
CA GLU A 267 25.65 -1.80 4.20
C GLU A 267 25.38 -1.28 2.79
N GLN A 268 26.01 -1.95 1.80
CA GLN A 268 26.02 -1.50 0.42
C GLN A 268 24.62 -1.27 -0.18
N PRO A 269 23.61 -2.15 0.03
CA PRO A 269 22.27 -1.94 -0.53
C PRO A 269 21.64 -0.62 -0.05
N ILE A 270 21.77 -0.31 1.25
CA ILE A 270 21.26 0.93 1.84
C ILE A 270 22.00 2.14 1.30
N GLN A 271 23.34 2.10 1.30
CA GLN A 271 24.15 3.24 0.85
C GLN A 271 23.92 3.59 -0.62
N LYS A 272 23.76 2.59 -1.49
CA LYS A 272 23.42 2.82 -2.90
C LYS A 272 22.07 3.53 -3.05
N ALA A 273 21.06 3.07 -2.33
CA ALA A 273 19.72 3.63 -2.40
C ALA A 273 19.63 5.06 -1.84
N VAL A 274 20.36 5.33 -0.75
CA VAL A 274 20.50 6.69 -0.19
C VAL A 274 21.19 7.62 -1.17
N ASN A 275 22.30 7.18 -1.79
CA ASN A 275 22.99 7.98 -2.81
C ASN A 275 22.07 8.28 -4.00
N TRP A 276 21.30 7.28 -4.46
CA TRP A 276 20.33 7.47 -5.52
C TRP A 276 19.27 8.53 -5.16
N LEU A 277 18.70 8.49 -3.94
CA LEU A 277 17.76 9.50 -3.47
C LEU A 277 18.39 10.91 -3.45
N HIS A 278 19.65 11.04 -3.05
CA HIS A 278 20.36 12.32 -3.09
C HIS A 278 20.56 12.82 -4.53
N GLU A 279 20.90 11.94 -5.47
CA GLU A 279 21.12 12.30 -6.88
C GLU A 279 19.85 12.82 -7.58
N ILE A 280 18.67 12.36 -7.16
CA ILE A 280 17.39 12.73 -7.76
C ILE A 280 16.63 13.83 -7.00
N GLN A 281 17.22 14.42 -5.96
CA GLN A 281 16.60 15.54 -5.24
C GLN A 281 16.52 16.77 -6.16
N ASN A 282 15.35 17.41 -6.20
CA ASN A 282 15.16 18.62 -7.00
C ASN A 282 15.81 19.85 -6.33
N PRO A 283 16.13 20.91 -7.08
CA PRO A 283 16.71 22.14 -6.52
C PRO A 283 15.84 22.85 -5.47
N ASP A 284 14.54 22.58 -5.43
CA ASP A 284 13.62 23.11 -4.42
C ASP A 284 13.61 22.31 -3.10
N GLY A 285 14.47 21.28 -3.00
CA GLY A 285 14.59 20.40 -1.85
C GLY A 285 13.63 19.22 -1.86
N GLY A 286 12.63 19.19 -2.73
CA GLY A 286 11.68 18.09 -2.82
C GLY A 286 12.09 16.99 -3.80
N TRP A 287 11.20 16.01 -3.94
CA TRP A 287 11.30 14.93 -4.92
C TRP A 287 10.02 14.81 -5.75
N GLY A 288 10.19 14.37 -7.00
CA GLY A 288 9.09 14.16 -7.92
C GLY A 288 9.42 13.17 -9.03
N GLU A 289 8.54 12.22 -9.24
CA GLU A 289 8.64 11.13 -10.20
C GLU A 289 7.38 11.03 -11.05
N SER A 290 7.58 10.86 -12.35
CA SER A 290 6.51 10.76 -13.32
C SER A 290 5.92 9.35 -13.36
N CYS A 291 4.61 9.26 -13.59
CA CYS A 291 3.94 8.02 -13.98
C CYS A 291 4.62 7.33 -15.16
N LYS A 292 5.28 8.09 -16.06
CA LYS A 292 6.05 7.53 -17.17
C LYS A 292 7.19 6.58 -16.76
N SER A 293 7.60 6.60 -15.49
CA SER A 293 8.65 5.70 -14.97
C SER A 293 8.32 4.23 -15.15
N ASP A 294 7.05 3.85 -15.01
CA ASP A 294 6.64 2.45 -15.07
C ASP A 294 6.79 1.86 -16.49
N HIS A 295 6.34 2.60 -17.49
CA HIS A 295 6.41 2.24 -18.90
C HIS A 295 7.85 2.29 -19.40
N ALA A 296 8.64 3.25 -18.90
CA ALA A 296 10.05 3.38 -19.23
C ALA A 296 10.93 2.34 -18.50
N ALA A 297 10.40 1.62 -17.52
CA ALA A 297 11.14 0.72 -16.64
C ALA A 297 12.41 1.36 -16.07
N LYS A 298 12.32 2.65 -15.69
CA LYS A 298 13.38 3.42 -15.02
C LYS A 298 12.81 4.70 -14.45
N TYR A 299 13.52 5.33 -13.52
CA TYR A 299 13.15 6.65 -13.01
C TYR A 299 13.07 7.71 -14.14
N ILE A 300 11.93 8.38 -14.21
CA ILE A 300 11.70 9.55 -15.04
C ILE A 300 11.31 10.71 -14.12
N PRO A 301 12.09 11.80 -14.08
CA PRO A 301 11.76 12.94 -13.22
C PRO A 301 10.42 13.55 -13.65
N LEU A 302 9.61 13.94 -12.67
CA LEU A 302 8.35 14.65 -12.93
C LEU A 302 8.58 16.05 -13.51
N GLY A 303 9.77 16.63 -13.26
CA GLY A 303 10.09 18.03 -13.56
C GLY A 303 9.55 19.01 -12.52
N SER A 304 8.94 18.52 -11.45
CA SER A 304 8.51 19.28 -10.28
C SER A 304 8.44 18.35 -9.08
N SER A 305 8.71 18.86 -7.88
CA SER A 305 8.49 18.12 -6.64
C SER A 305 7.00 18.01 -6.31
N ASN A 306 6.61 16.95 -5.61
CA ASN A 306 5.31 16.90 -4.93
C ASN A 306 5.46 16.42 -3.50
N ILE A 307 4.48 16.80 -2.67
CA ILE A 307 4.52 16.64 -1.22
C ILE A 307 4.55 15.18 -0.77
N THR A 308 3.87 14.28 -1.51
CA THR A 308 3.80 12.86 -1.15
C THR A 308 5.10 12.13 -1.45
N GLN A 309 5.64 12.25 -2.67
CA GLN A 309 6.90 11.61 -3.03
C GLN A 309 8.08 12.20 -2.25
N THR A 310 8.05 13.49 -1.95
CA THR A 310 9.02 14.12 -1.03
C THR A 310 8.95 13.49 0.36
N ALA A 311 7.75 13.26 0.89
CA ALA A 311 7.61 12.61 2.20
C ALA A 311 8.13 11.17 2.21
N TRP A 312 7.94 10.40 1.14
CA TRP A 312 8.52 9.05 1.01
C TRP A 312 10.05 9.09 1.00
N ALA A 313 10.65 9.96 0.17
CA ALA A 313 12.11 10.12 0.13
C ALA A 313 12.66 10.53 1.50
N LEU A 314 12.01 11.48 2.18
CA LEU A 314 12.40 11.92 3.51
C LEU A 314 12.31 10.82 4.55
N ASP A 315 11.20 10.08 4.62
CA ASP A 315 11.05 9.00 5.59
C ASP A 315 12.13 7.91 5.39
N ALA A 316 12.51 7.63 4.14
CA ALA A 316 13.60 6.71 3.82
C ALA A 316 14.96 7.25 4.33
N LEU A 317 15.29 8.51 4.02
CA LEU A 317 16.53 9.14 4.46
C LEU A 317 16.61 9.25 5.99
N ILE A 318 15.51 9.64 6.64
CA ILE A 318 15.39 9.73 8.10
C ILE A 318 15.58 8.35 8.72
N ALA A 319 15.01 7.28 8.15
CA ALA A 319 15.17 5.92 8.66
C ALA A 319 16.65 5.48 8.73
N VAL A 320 17.49 5.94 7.79
CA VAL A 320 18.91 5.59 7.72
C VAL A 320 19.81 6.53 8.52
N ALA A 321 19.48 7.83 8.56
CA ALA A 321 20.37 8.85 9.07
C ALA A 321 20.58 8.78 10.60
N ASP A 322 21.83 9.01 11.03
CA ASP A 322 22.19 9.19 12.46
C ASP A 322 22.00 10.65 12.92
N LYS A 323 21.99 11.60 11.97
CA LYS A 323 21.85 13.04 12.19
C LYS A 323 21.20 13.69 10.98
N SER A 324 20.63 14.88 11.18
CA SER A 324 20.12 15.70 10.08
C SER A 324 21.22 16.00 9.04
N THR A 325 20.85 15.96 7.76
CA THR A 325 21.70 16.34 6.62
C THR A 325 21.07 17.51 5.86
N SER A 326 21.84 18.20 5.02
CA SER A 326 21.34 19.31 4.20
C SER A 326 20.18 18.89 3.29
N GLU A 327 20.21 17.66 2.77
CA GLU A 327 19.18 17.12 1.89
C GLU A 327 17.88 16.87 2.66
N ILE A 328 17.99 16.34 3.89
CA ILE A 328 16.84 16.16 4.79
C ILE A 328 16.26 17.52 5.17
N GLU A 329 17.09 18.49 5.57
CA GLU A 329 16.63 19.83 5.95
C GLU A 329 15.92 20.54 4.81
N ALA A 330 16.48 20.48 3.59
CA ALA A 330 15.84 21.05 2.40
C ALA A 330 14.49 20.40 2.09
N GLY A 331 14.38 19.07 2.22
CA GLY A 331 13.11 18.38 2.03
C GLY A 331 12.08 18.71 3.11
N ILE A 332 12.50 18.84 4.37
CA ILE A 332 11.61 19.25 5.46
C ILE A 332 11.10 20.68 5.22
N SER A 333 11.98 21.61 4.81
CA SER A 333 11.57 22.96 4.39
C SER A 333 10.55 22.91 3.24
N TYR A 334 10.81 22.09 2.21
CA TYR A 334 9.86 21.91 1.12
C TYR A 334 8.48 21.43 1.59
N LEU A 335 8.42 20.44 2.50
CA LEU A 335 7.14 19.94 3.04
C LEU A 335 6.35 21.04 3.77
N LEU A 336 7.05 21.85 4.58
CA LEU A 336 6.43 22.94 5.34
C LEU A 336 5.92 24.05 4.41
N ASP A 337 6.74 24.45 3.43
CA ASP A 337 6.41 25.51 2.47
C ASP A 337 5.31 25.09 1.48
N SER A 338 5.20 23.78 1.20
CA SER A 338 4.23 23.23 0.24
C SER A 338 2.91 22.79 0.85
N TYR A 339 2.73 22.88 2.17
CA TYR A 339 1.53 22.36 2.86
C TYR A 339 0.22 22.92 2.31
N ASP A 340 0.14 24.25 2.18
CA ASP A 340 -1.03 24.98 1.68
C ASP A 340 -1.04 25.13 0.15
N LYS A 341 -0.04 24.58 -0.55
CA LYS A 341 0.02 24.65 -2.00
C LYS A 341 -1.17 23.90 -2.60
N ASN A 342 -1.78 24.48 -3.63
CA ASN A 342 -2.86 23.87 -4.38
C ASN A 342 -2.67 24.11 -5.88
N ASP A 343 -1.76 23.34 -6.48
CA ASP A 343 -1.49 23.34 -7.91
C ASP A 343 -1.68 21.93 -8.50
N TRP A 344 -1.33 21.77 -9.78
CA TRP A 344 -1.47 20.49 -10.49
C TRP A 344 -0.68 19.34 -9.85
N THR A 345 0.41 19.61 -9.11
CA THR A 345 1.19 18.56 -8.44
C THR A 345 0.40 17.90 -7.31
N THR A 346 -0.54 18.64 -6.73
CA THR A 346 -1.38 18.13 -5.63
C THR A 346 -2.48 17.18 -6.08
N SER A 347 -2.84 17.22 -7.37
CA SER A 347 -3.77 16.28 -8.01
C SER A 347 -3.06 15.24 -8.89
N TYR A 348 -1.71 15.31 -8.97
CA TYR A 348 -0.94 14.31 -9.70
C TYR A 348 -1.14 12.93 -9.07
N PRO A 349 -1.39 11.88 -9.88
CA PRO A 349 -1.52 10.54 -9.35
C PRO A 349 -0.16 10.04 -8.86
N VAL A 350 -0.16 9.50 -7.64
CA VAL A 350 1.01 8.89 -7.00
C VAL A 350 0.77 7.43 -6.68
N GLY A 351 -0.44 6.92 -6.94
CA GLY A 351 -0.79 5.51 -6.88
C GLY A 351 -0.84 4.87 -8.26
N GLN A 352 -0.54 3.58 -8.32
CA GLN A 352 -0.53 2.78 -9.54
C GLN A 352 -1.41 1.55 -9.34
N GLY A 353 -2.33 1.29 -10.26
CA GLY A 353 -3.09 0.04 -10.30
C GLY A 353 -2.53 -0.95 -11.32
N MET A 354 -2.31 -0.45 -12.53
CA MET A 354 -1.73 -1.20 -13.63
C MET A 354 -0.78 -0.27 -14.38
N GLY A 355 0.52 -0.57 -14.29
CA GLY A 355 1.54 0.35 -14.79
C GLY A 355 1.38 0.62 -16.29
N GLY A 356 1.44 1.89 -16.68
CA GLY A 356 1.19 2.35 -18.05
C GLY A 356 -0.28 2.60 -18.41
N GLU A 357 -1.24 2.12 -17.62
CA GLU A 357 -2.66 2.05 -18.03
C GLU A 357 -3.63 2.65 -17.00
N LEU A 358 -3.44 2.40 -15.70
CA LEU A 358 -4.36 2.82 -14.63
C LEU A 358 -3.62 3.40 -13.43
N TYR A 359 -3.89 4.67 -13.15
CA TYR A 359 -3.30 5.44 -12.05
C TYR A 359 -4.35 5.95 -11.07
N PHE A 360 -3.94 6.11 -9.81
CA PHE A 360 -4.81 6.53 -8.73
C PHE A 360 -4.34 7.81 -8.08
N HIS A 361 -5.28 8.74 -7.90
CA HIS A 361 -5.11 9.90 -7.05
C HIS A 361 -5.66 9.62 -5.64
N TYR A 362 -4.75 9.38 -4.69
CA TYR A 362 -5.07 9.20 -3.28
C TYR A 362 -5.12 10.55 -2.56
N HIS A 363 -6.31 11.13 -2.47
CA HIS A 363 -6.54 12.47 -1.89
C HIS A 363 -5.95 12.65 -0.48
N SER A 364 -5.92 11.60 0.33
CA SER A 364 -5.42 11.62 1.71
C SER A 364 -3.89 11.62 1.83
N TYR A 365 -3.16 11.19 0.79
CA TYR A 365 -1.71 10.99 0.84
C TYR A 365 -0.94 12.29 1.06
N ARG A 366 -1.45 13.42 0.57
CA ARG A 366 -0.86 14.75 0.81
C ARG A 366 -0.89 15.21 2.27
N MET A 367 -1.66 14.52 3.13
CA MET A 367 -1.71 14.77 4.56
C MET A 367 -1.00 13.67 5.35
N ILE A 368 -1.25 12.40 4.99
CA ILE A 368 -0.74 11.23 5.71
C ILE A 368 0.79 11.18 5.71
N PHE A 369 1.40 11.16 4.52
CA PHE A 369 2.83 10.89 4.41
C PHE A 369 3.69 12.05 4.92
N PRO A 370 3.36 13.33 4.62
CA PRO A 370 4.09 14.45 5.21
C PRO A 370 4.02 14.45 6.74
N LEU A 371 2.85 14.15 7.33
CA LEU A 371 2.71 14.05 8.79
C LEU A 371 3.59 12.93 9.37
N LEU A 372 3.63 11.77 8.73
CA LEU A 372 4.49 10.66 9.15
C LEU A 372 5.98 11.02 9.08
N ALA A 373 6.43 11.61 7.97
CA ALA A 373 7.81 12.03 7.79
C ALA A 373 8.22 13.09 8.83
N LEU A 374 7.36 14.09 9.07
CA LEU A 374 7.60 15.14 10.08
C LEU A 374 7.61 14.57 11.51
N ALA A 375 6.70 13.66 11.84
CA ALA A 375 6.66 13.01 13.15
C ALA A 375 7.93 12.20 13.42
N ARG A 376 8.41 11.45 12.42
CA ARG A 376 9.67 10.67 12.51
C ARG A 376 10.90 11.57 12.56
N TYR A 377 10.92 12.64 11.77
CA TYR A 377 11.97 13.66 11.82
C TYR A 377 12.10 14.23 13.23
N LYS A 378 10.97 14.65 13.81
CA LYS A 378 10.91 15.20 15.18
C LYS A 378 11.34 14.19 16.24
N LEU A 379 11.03 12.90 16.08
CA LEU A 379 11.37 11.88 17.07
C LEU A 379 12.85 11.47 17.01
N LYS A 380 13.43 11.44 15.81
CA LYS A 380 14.74 10.84 15.58
C LYS A 380 15.87 11.87 15.46
N LEU A 381 15.61 13.04 14.87
CA LEU A 381 16.63 13.99 14.44
C LEU A 381 16.50 15.39 15.05
N LEU A 382 15.43 15.66 15.83
CA LEU A 382 15.28 16.82 16.71
C LEU A 382 15.30 16.37 18.17
#